data_AF-A0A966SH19-F1
#
_entry.id   AF-A0A966SH19-F1
#
_cell.length_a   1.000
_cell.length_b   1.000
_cell.length_c   1.000
_cell.angle_alpha   90.00
_cell.angle_beta   90.00
_cell.angle_gamma   90.00
#
_symmetry.space_group_name_H-M   'P 1'
#
loop_
_entity.id
_entity.type
_entity.pdbx_description
1 polymer ?
#
loop_
_entity_poly.entity_id
_entity_poly.type
_entity_poly.pdbx_seq_one_letter_code
_entity_poly.pdbx_strand_id
1 'polypeptide(L)' 'MPHVPLFVSDKFKGKSFVDLQNDVGEKTDVASSNPAIVQRLLTLAEQARADLGDSLTQRKGSGVREPGRVAEGK' A
#
# COMPACT_ATOMS: atom_id res chain seq x y z
N MET A 1 8.63 12.17 17.39
CA MET A 1 9.47 10.96 17.37
C MET A 1 10.20 10.93 16.03
N PRO A 2 11.54 10.96 15.94
CA PRO A 2 12.19 10.86 14.64
C PRO A 2 12.31 9.37 14.29
N HIS A 3 11.28 8.84 13.64
CA HIS A 3 11.51 7.75 12.69
C HIS A 3 11.67 8.42 11.32
N VAL A 4 12.86 8.34 10.75
CA VAL A 4 13.11 8.73 9.35
C VAL A 4 13.89 7.58 8.72
N PRO A 5 13.21 6.67 8.02
CA PRO A 5 13.34 6.69 6.56
C PRO A 5 12.02 6.39 5.81
N LEU A 6 11.74 7.19 4.78
CA LEU A 6 10.79 6.90 3.69
C LEU A 6 11.54 6.42 2.42
N PHE A 7 12.75 5.89 2.64
CA PHE A 7 14.00 6.18 1.91
C PHE A 7 13.97 7.46 1.06
N VAL A 8 13.79 8.53 1.84
CA VAL A 8 14.25 9.91 1.64
C VAL A 8 13.63 10.58 0.42
N SER A 9 12.48 11.20 0.64
CA SER A 9 11.78 12.09 -0.30
C SER A 9 12.76 12.91 -1.16
N ASP A 10 12.51 13.10 -2.45
CA ASP A 10 11.39 13.95 -2.87
C ASP A 10 10.20 13.17 -3.44
N LYS A 11 9.28 12.87 -2.52
CA LYS A 11 7.99 12.18 -2.72
C LYS A 11 8.08 10.84 -3.50
N PHE A 12 8.91 9.92 -2.98
CA PHE A 12 9.00 8.46 -3.26
C PHE A 12 9.89 8.02 -4.44
N LYS A 13 11.19 8.32 -4.46
CA LYS A 13 11.98 8.17 -5.69
C LYS A 13 12.35 6.73 -6.03
N GLY A 14 11.49 6.13 -6.88
CA GLY A 14 11.49 4.75 -7.37
C GLY A 14 10.17 4.03 -7.10
N LYS A 15 9.33 4.58 -6.19
CA LYS A 15 8.13 3.97 -5.57
C LYS A 15 8.38 2.57 -5.00
N SER A 16 9.52 2.50 -4.32
CA SER A 16 9.77 1.75 -3.10
C SER A 16 9.41 0.27 -3.13
N PHE A 17 10.41 -0.52 -3.51
CA PHE A 17 10.43 -1.97 -3.39
C PHE A 17 11.69 -2.37 -2.62
N VAL A 18 11.53 -3.16 -1.58
CA VAL A 18 12.62 -3.59 -0.69
C VAL A 18 12.67 -5.10 -0.66
N ASP A 19 13.88 -5.65 -0.71
CA ASP A 19 14.11 -7.06 -0.47
C ASP A 19 14.28 -7.32 1.03
N LEU A 20 13.22 -7.75 1.70
CA LEU A 20 13.22 -8.01 3.14
C LEU A 20 14.10 -9.20 3.56
N GLN A 21 14.43 -10.12 2.64
CA GLN A 21 15.30 -11.25 2.97
C GLN A 21 16.75 -10.80 3.19
N ASN A 22 17.20 -9.86 2.35
CA ASN A 22 18.58 -9.35 2.37
C ASN A 22 18.71 -8.00 3.10
N ASP A 23 17.60 -7.26 3.24
CA ASP A 23 17.55 -5.93 3.85
C ASP A 23 16.28 -5.75 4.70
N VAL A 24 16.20 -6.49 5.81
CA VAL A 24 15.10 -6.38 6.79
C VAL A 24 14.98 -4.98 7.42
N GLY A 25 16.05 -4.19 7.36
CA GLY A 25 16.07 -2.81 7.87
C GLY A 25 15.56 -1.78 6.87
N GLU A 26 15.12 -2.22 5.68
CA GLU A 26 14.56 -1.38 4.61
C GLU A 26 15.42 -0.18 4.22
N LYS A 27 16.74 -0.41 4.12
CA LYS A 27 17.72 0.64 3.86
C LYS A 27 17.85 0.99 2.38
N THR A 28 17.50 0.05 1.49
CA THR A 28 17.82 0.13 0.06
C THR A 28 16.57 0.04 -0.81
N ASP A 29 16.36 1.04 -1.68
CA ASP A 29 15.34 0.94 -2.74
C ASP A 29 15.87 0.15 -3.93
N VAL A 30 15.21 -0.96 -4.26
CA VAL A 30 15.53 -1.78 -5.44
C VAL A 30 14.46 -1.70 -6.52
N ALA A 31 13.51 -0.76 -6.41
CA ALA A 31 12.44 -0.57 -7.38
C ALA A 31 12.95 -0.24 -8.78
N SER A 32 13.95 0.64 -8.89
CA SER A 32 14.54 1.06 -10.17
C SER A 32 15.22 -0.10 -10.92
N SER A 33 15.74 -1.08 -10.18
CA SER A 33 16.43 -2.25 -10.74
C SER A 33 15.46 -3.37 -11.15
N ASN A 34 14.21 -3.34 -10.69
CA ASN A 34 13.24 -4.43 -10.88
C ASN A 34 11.86 -3.92 -11.33
N PRO A 35 11.76 -3.24 -12.50
CA PRO A 35 10.50 -2.63 -12.95
C PRO A 35 9.37 -3.64 -13.16
N ALA A 36 9.68 -4.88 -13.57
CA ALA A 36 8.69 -5.94 -13.78
C ALA A 36 8.00 -6.37 -12.48
N ILE A 37 8.74 -6.44 -11.37
CA ILE A 37 8.19 -6.83 -10.07
C ILE A 37 7.33 -5.70 -9.52
N VAL A 38 7.79 -4.45 -9.65
CA VAL A 38 7.03 -3.26 -9.26
C VAL A 38 5.69 -3.21 -9.99
N GLN A 39 5.67 -3.44 -11.31
CA GLN A 39 4.43 -3.48 -12.08
C GLN A 39 3.47 -4.58 -11.60
N ARG A 40 3.97 -5.80 -11.36
CA ARG A 40 3.15 -6.91 -10.86
C ARG A 40 2.50 -6.57 -9.51
N LEU A 41 3.26 -5.97 -8.60
CA LEU A 41 2.75 -5.56 -7.28
C LEU A 41 1.72 -4.44 -7.39
N LEU A 42 1.93 -3.47 -8.28
CA LEU A 42 0.95 -2.42 -8.55
C LEU A 42 -0.35 -2.98 -9.11
N THR A 43 -0.30 -4.00 -9.98
CA THR A 43 -1.51 -4.68 -10.47
C THR A 43 -2.29 -5.34 -9.33
N LEU A 44 -1.60 -6.06 -8.43
CA LEU A 44 -2.24 -6.66 -7.26
C LEU A 44 -2.82 -5.60 -6.31
N ALA A 45 -2.11 -4.49 -6.13
CA ALA A 45 -2.58 -3.38 -5.31
C ALA A 45 -3.88 -2.77 -5.89
N GLU A 46 -3.98 -2.60 -7.21
CA GLU A 46 -5.22 -2.12 -7.83
C GLU A 46 -6.39 -3.10 -7.65
N GLN A 47 -6.14 -4.41 -7.74
CA GLN A 47 -7.17 -5.42 -7.45
C GLN A 47 -7.66 -5.32 -6.00
N ALA A 48 -6.75 -5.18 -5.04
CA ALA A 48 -7.10 -5.02 -3.63
C ALA A 48 -7.87 -3.72 -3.36
N ARG A 49 -7.47 -2.60 -3.99
CA ARG A 49 -8.20 -1.33 -3.89
C ARG A 49 -9.61 -1.41 -4.48
N ALA A 50 -9.80 -2.17 -5.56
CA ALA A 50 -11.11 -2.37 -6.15
C ALA A 50 -12.03 -3.18 -5.23
N ASP A 51 -11.50 -4.19 -4.54
CA ASP A 51 -12.28 -5.05 -3.67
C ASP A 51 -12.59 -4.41 -2.30
N LEU A 52 -11.55 -3.92 -1.61
CA LEU A 52 -11.67 -3.39 -0.24
C LEU A 52 -12.00 -1.90 -0.21
N GLY A 53 -11.73 -1.18 -1.30
CA GLY A 53 -11.79 0.28 -1.34
C GLY A 53 -10.50 0.92 -0.83
N ASP A 54 -10.41 2.23 -0.99
CA ASP A 54 -9.24 3.00 -0.60
C ASP A 54 -9.64 4.45 -0.34
N SER A 55 -9.53 4.87 0.93
CA SER A 55 -9.85 6.23 1.36
C SER A 55 -8.89 7.29 0.80
N LEU A 56 -7.63 6.93 0.51
CA LEU A 56 -6.66 7.87 -0.07
C LEU A 56 -7.00 8.17 -1.53
N THR A 57 -7.51 7.18 -2.27
CA THR A 57 -7.96 7.35 -3.66
C THR A 57 -9.47 7.51 -3.80
N GLN A 58 -10.19 7.65 -2.67
CA GLN A 58 -11.65 7.79 -2.61
C GLN A 58 -12.43 6.67 -3.33
N ARG A 59 -11.86 5.46 -3.38
CA ARG A 59 -12.50 4.29 -3.99
C ARG A 59 -13.40 3.57 -3.00
N LYS A 60 -14.63 3.28 -3.40
CA LYS A 60 -15.54 2.40 -2.67
C LYS A 60 -15.32 0.96 -3.13
N GLY A 61 -14.93 0.08 -2.21
CA GLY A 61 -14.67 -1.32 -2.51
C GLY A 61 -15.93 -2.11 -2.82
N SER A 62 -15.85 -3.02 -3.80
CA SER A 62 -16.97 -3.89 -4.18
C SER A 62 -17.30 -4.96 -3.13
N GLY A 63 -16.32 -5.40 -2.34
CA GLY A 63 -16.45 -6.44 -1.32
C GLY A 63 -16.78 -5.93 0.08
N VAL A 64 -17.02 -4.62 0.24
CA VAL A 64 -17.29 -4.02 1.56
C VAL A 64 -18.70 -4.41 2.03
N ARG A 65 -18.77 -5.18 3.11
CA ARG A 65 -20.02 -5.50 3.81
C ARG A 65 -20.59 -4.25 4.49
N GLU A 66 -21.90 -4.09 4.39
CA GLU A 66 -22.61 -3.06 5.17
C GLU A 66 -22.44 -3.29 6.69
N PRO A 67 -22.16 -2.24 7.47
CA PRO A 67 -22.10 -2.34 8.92
C PRO A 67 -23.40 -2.89 9.50
N GLY A 68 -23.29 -3.80 10.47
CA GLY A 68 -24.45 -4.23 11.26
C GLY A 68 -25.05 -3.03 12.00
N ARG A 69 -26.37 -2.84 11.90
CA ARG A 69 -27.11 -1.82 12.64
C ARG A 69 -27.76 -2.50 13.86
N VAL A 70 -27.50 -1.97 15.05
CA VAL A 70 -28.31 -2.29 16.24
C VAL A 70 -29.46 -1.30 16.28
N ALA A 71 -30.68 -1.78 16.47
CA ALA A 71 -31.80 -0.89 16.75
C ALA A 71 -31.50 -0.15 18.06
N GLU A 72 -31.53 1.18 18.06
CA GLU A 72 -31.38 1.97 19.28
C GLU A 72 -32.43 1.50 20.29
N GLY A 73 -31.96 1.05 21.44
CA GLY A 73 -32.77 0.42 22.47
C GLY A 73 -33.91 1.35 22.90
N LYS A 74 -35.12 0.80 22.86
CA LYS A 74 -36.26 1.32 23.61
C LYS A 74 -36.20 0.82 25.05
#